data_AF-N1VSM3-F1
#
_entry.id   AF-N1VSM3-F1
#
_cell.length_a   1.000
_cell.length_b   1.000
_cell.length_c   1.000
_cell.angle_alpha   90.00
_cell.angle_beta   90.00
_cell.angle_gamma   90.00
#
_symmetry.space_group_name_H-M   'P 1'
#
loop_
_entity.id
_entity.type
_entity.pdbx_description
1 polymer ?
#
loop_
_entity_poly.entity_id
_entity_poly.type
_entity_poly.pdbx_seq_one_letter_code
_entity_poly.pdbx_strand_id
1 'polypeptide(L)'
;MKKYGFLIFLLVLVSFWDFSKDNAPKFGQKAKLDQSSGCKLLCEKASLCLNEDQKKLQDPKVYQFACEILCTKQYQLFSECSKAIADSCKSGELCIKNQTKGLF
;
A
#
# COMPACT_ATOMS: atom_id res chain seq x y z
N MET A 1 16.30 37.43 25.10
CA MET A 1 15.36 36.72 24.20
C MET A 1 15.99 35.56 23.40
N LYS A 2 17.31 35.30 23.42
CA LYS A 2 17.96 34.19 22.69
C LYS A 2 17.88 32.80 23.36
N LYS A 3 17.57 32.72 24.66
CA LYS A 3 17.64 31.47 25.44
C LYS A 3 16.52 30.46 25.14
N TYR A 4 15.41 30.90 24.55
CA TYR A 4 14.27 30.04 24.21
C TYR A 4 14.25 29.58 22.74
N GLY A 5 15.20 30.04 21.91
CA GLY A 5 15.28 29.65 20.50
C GLY A 5 15.46 28.14 20.32
N PHE A 6 16.26 27.51 21.18
CA PHE A 6 16.46 26.06 21.17
C PHE A 6 15.17 25.30 21.57
N LEU A 7 14.38 25.83 22.50
CA LEU A 7 13.10 25.26 22.90
C LEU A 7 12.06 25.34 21.78
N ILE A 8 11.99 26.48 21.08
CA ILE A 8 11.10 26.63 19.91
C ILE A 8 11.53 25.69 18.78
N PHE A 9 12.84 25.56 18.54
CA PHE A 9 13.38 24.63 17.54
C PHE A 9 13.04 23.17 17.88
N LEU A 10 13.16 22.77 19.15
CA LEU A 10 12.74 21.45 19.62
C LEU A 10 11.24 21.21 19.44
N LEU A 11 10.41 22.21 19.75
CA LEU A 11 8.96 22.14 19.56
C LEU A 11 8.61 21.91 18.09
N VAL A 12 9.24 22.66 17.18
CA VAL A 12 9.03 22.49 15.72
C VAL A 12 9.47 21.10 15.26
N LEU A 13 10.62 20.59 15.73
CA LEU A 13 11.08 19.24 15.40
C LEU A 13 10.11 18.15 15.88
N VAL A 14 9.62 18.27 17.11
CA VAL A 14 8.66 17.31 17.68
C VAL A 14 7.34 17.37 16.91
N SER A 15 6.82 18.56 16.59
CA SER A 15 5.61 18.71 15.79
C SER A 15 5.77 18.16 14.37
N PHE A 16 6.93 18.36 13.74
CA PHE A 16 7.20 17.83 12.40
C PHE A 16 7.33 16.30 12.43
N TRP A 17 7.92 15.75 13.49
CA TRP A 17 8.03 14.30 13.67
C TRP A 17 6.69 13.64 13.95
N ASP A 18 5.84 14.27 14.76
CA ASP A 18 4.49 13.81 15.05
C ASP A 18 3.63 13.81 13.77
N PHE A 19 3.68 14.89 12.99
CA PHE A 19 3.03 14.97 11.69
C PHE A 19 3.57 13.94 10.68
N SER A 20 4.87 13.65 10.70
CA SER A 20 5.47 12.63 9.84
C SER A 20 5.01 11.21 10.19
N LYS A 21 4.75 10.91 11.47
CA LYS A 21 4.25 9.59 11.88
C LYS A 21 2.81 9.35 11.45
N ASP A 22 1.98 10.38 11.44
CA ASP A 22 0.58 10.23 11.04
C ASP A 22 0.37 10.03 9.54
N ASN A 23 1.37 10.39 8.73
CA ASN A 23 1.35 10.17 7.28
C ASN A 23 1.95 8.83 6.84
N ALA A 24 2.42 7.99 7.78
CA ALA A 24 2.88 6.64 7.43
C ALA A 24 1.70 5.75 7.03
N PRO A 25 1.84 4.89 5.99
CA PRO A 25 0.79 3.96 5.59
C PRO A 25 0.45 3.01 6.75
N LYS A 26 -0.78 3.08 7.26
CA LYS A 26 -1.23 2.26 8.41
C LYS A 26 -1.88 0.98 7.88
N PHE A 27 -1.37 -0.17 8.32
CA PHE A 27 -1.93 -1.48 7.97
C PHE A 27 -3.38 -1.58 8.45
N GLY A 28 -4.30 -1.99 7.58
CA GLY A 28 -5.72 -2.18 7.93
C GLY A 28 -6.60 -0.92 7.79
N GLN A 29 -6.05 0.20 7.34
CA GLN A 29 -6.84 1.40 7.05
C GLN A 29 -7.59 1.22 5.71
N LYS A 30 -8.91 1.43 5.73
CA LYS A 30 -9.75 1.31 4.53
C LYS A 30 -9.37 2.38 3.51
N ALA A 31 -9.29 1.96 2.24
CA ALA A 31 -9.21 2.90 1.12
C ALA A 31 -10.37 3.90 1.21
N LYS A 32 -10.07 5.19 1.05
CA LYS A 32 -11.10 6.22 0.95
C LYS A 32 -11.92 6.02 -0.34
N LEU A 33 -13.14 6.56 -0.39
CA LEU A 33 -14.07 6.36 -1.53
C LEU A 33 -13.47 6.71 -2.91
N ASP A 34 -12.52 7.65 -2.95
CA ASP A 34 -11.76 8.07 -4.14
C ASP A 34 -10.67 7.08 -4.58
N GLN A 35 -10.23 6.19 -3.68
CA GLN A 35 -9.17 5.20 -3.90
C GLN A 35 -9.71 3.83 -4.36
N SER A 36 -11.03 3.63 -4.28
CA SER A 36 -11.71 2.39 -4.70
C SER A 36 -11.50 2.06 -6.20
N SER A 37 -11.51 3.08 -7.06
CA SER A 37 -11.29 2.93 -8.50
C SER A 37 -9.86 2.48 -8.83
N GLY A 38 -8.87 3.00 -8.12
CA GLY A 38 -7.46 2.60 -8.25
C GLY A 38 -7.21 1.16 -7.83
N CYS A 39 -7.96 0.66 -6.83
CA CYS A 39 -7.83 -0.71 -6.39
C CYS A 39 -8.37 -1.73 -7.40
N LYS A 40 -9.52 -1.46 -8.01
CA LYS A 40 -10.07 -2.33 -9.07
C LYS A 40 -9.06 -2.52 -10.20
N LEU A 41 -8.40 -1.43 -10.59
CA LEU A 41 -7.37 -1.43 -11.63
C LEU A 41 -6.11 -2.21 -11.20
N LEU A 42 -5.68 -2.06 -9.94
CA LEU A 42 -4.60 -2.83 -9.34
C LEU A 42 -4.87 -4.33 -9.39
N CYS A 43 -6.07 -4.74 -9.01
CA CYS A 43 -6.49 -6.13 -9.01
C CYS A 43 -6.57 -6.72 -10.41
N GLU A 44 -7.17 -5.98 -11.35
CA GLU A 44 -7.24 -6.38 -12.74
C GLU A 44 -5.84 -6.57 -13.34
N LYS A 45 -4.91 -5.64 -13.11
CA LYS A 45 -3.53 -5.79 -13.56
C LYS A 45 -2.78 -6.93 -12.87
N ALA A 46 -3.02 -7.17 -11.58
CA ALA A 46 -2.44 -8.31 -10.88
C ALA A 46 -2.97 -9.65 -11.41
N SER A 47 -4.23 -9.72 -11.84
CA SER A 47 -4.82 -10.93 -12.44
C SER A 47 -4.18 -11.29 -13.78
N LEU A 48 -3.69 -10.29 -14.54
CA LEU A 48 -2.94 -10.50 -15.77
C LEU A 48 -1.56 -11.11 -15.52
N CYS A 49 -1.07 -11.03 -14.28
CA CYS A 49 0.20 -11.64 -13.86
C CYS A 49 0.10 -13.10 -13.44
N LEU A 50 -1.10 -13.68 -13.44
CA LEU A 50 -1.31 -15.09 -13.15
C LEU A 50 -1.16 -15.92 -14.42
N ASN A 51 -0.40 -17.02 -14.33
CA ASN A 51 -0.31 -18.01 -15.40
C ASN A 51 -1.63 -18.80 -15.53
N GLU A 52 -1.90 -19.39 -16.69
CA GLU A 52 -3.12 -20.16 -16.98
C GLU A 52 -3.39 -21.28 -15.95
N ASP A 53 -2.34 -21.94 -15.46
CA ASP A 53 -2.48 -22.97 -14.42
C ASP A 53 -2.91 -22.37 -13.07
N GLN A 54 -2.42 -21.17 -12.73
CA GLN A 54 -2.83 -20.47 -11.51
C GLN A 54 -4.24 -19.90 -11.62
N LYS A 55 -4.66 -19.48 -12.83
CA LYS A 55 -6.04 -19.04 -13.10
C LYS A 55 -7.03 -20.20 -12.96
N LYS A 56 -6.67 -21.41 -13.42
CA LYS A 56 -7.52 -22.61 -13.27
C LYS A 56 -7.67 -23.06 -11.82
N LEU A 57 -6.66 -22.83 -10.99
CA LEU A 57 -6.67 -23.15 -9.56
C LEU A 57 -7.36 -22.09 -8.69
N GLN A 58 -7.55 -20.87 -9.21
CA GLN A 58 -8.27 -19.82 -8.49
C GLN A 58 -9.77 -19.97 -8.65
N ASP A 59 -10.45 -20.28 -7.54
CA ASP A 59 -11.89 -20.09 -7.46
C ASP A 59 -12.19 -18.59 -7.64
N PRO A 60 -13.09 -18.20 -8.57
CA PRO A 60 -13.41 -16.81 -8.84
C PRO A 60 -13.87 -16.04 -7.59
N LYS A 61 -14.46 -16.74 -6.60
CA LYS A 61 -14.81 -16.13 -5.31
C LYS A 61 -13.59 -15.81 -4.46
N VAL A 62 -12.58 -16.68 -4.45
CA VAL A 62 -11.33 -16.46 -3.69
C VAL A 62 -10.57 -15.28 -4.26
N TYR A 63 -10.55 -15.13 -5.59
CA TYR A 63 -9.99 -13.95 -6.25
C TYR A 63 -10.72 -12.66 -5.85
N GLN A 64 -12.06 -12.68 -5.87
CA GLN A 64 -12.87 -11.53 -5.46
C GLN A 64 -12.62 -11.13 -4.01
N PHE A 65 -12.52 -12.10 -3.10
CA PHE A 65 -12.16 -11.86 -1.69
C PHE A 65 -10.74 -11.32 -1.53
N ALA A 66 -9.76 -11.88 -2.24
CA ALA A 66 -8.39 -11.39 -2.21
C ALA A 66 -8.31 -9.92 -2.66
N CYS A 67 -9.07 -9.58 -3.71
CA CYS A 67 -9.19 -8.21 -4.18
C CYS A 67 -9.85 -7.28 -3.18
N GLU A 68 -10.97 -7.69 -2.57
CA GLU A 68 -11.61 -6.88 -1.52
C GLU A 68 -10.69 -6.68 -0.31
N ILE A 69 -9.97 -7.70 0.13
CA ILE A 69 -9.00 -7.59 1.24
C ILE A 69 -7.89 -6.62 0.86
N LEU A 70 -7.35 -6.73 -0.36
CA LEU A 70 -6.33 -5.81 -0.85
C LEU A 70 -6.87 -4.37 -0.88
N CYS A 71 -8.09 -4.16 -1.38
CA CYS A 71 -8.72 -2.85 -1.47
C CYS A 71 -9.10 -2.24 -0.11
N THR A 72 -9.44 -3.05 0.88
CA THR A 72 -9.98 -2.55 2.15
C THR A 72 -8.96 -2.55 3.28
N LYS A 73 -7.92 -3.38 3.24
CA LYS A 73 -6.96 -3.51 4.35
C LYS A 73 -5.54 -3.16 3.96
N GLN A 74 -5.17 -3.36 2.71
CA GLN A 74 -3.77 -3.25 2.28
C GLN A 74 -3.54 -2.25 1.14
N TYR A 75 -4.59 -1.53 0.73
CA TYR A 75 -4.51 -0.64 -0.43
C TYR A 75 -3.45 0.44 -0.24
N GLN A 76 -3.38 1.09 0.92
CA GLN A 76 -2.35 2.09 1.17
C GLN A 76 -0.93 1.52 1.04
N LEU A 77 -0.72 0.29 1.52
CA LEU A 77 0.57 -0.40 1.48
C LEU A 77 1.00 -0.77 0.05
N PHE A 78 0.04 -1.16 -0.80
CA PHE A 78 0.32 -1.66 -2.15
C PHE A 78 -0.02 -0.68 -3.28
N SER A 79 -0.61 0.47 -2.95
CA SER A 79 -0.98 1.50 -3.92
C SER A 79 0.22 1.97 -4.73
N GLU A 80 1.40 2.06 -4.10
CA GLU A 80 2.66 2.41 -4.77
C GLU A 80 3.17 1.29 -5.69
N CYS A 81 2.85 0.03 -5.40
CA CYS A 81 3.21 -1.11 -6.25
C CYS A 81 2.35 -1.23 -7.51
N SER A 82 1.25 -0.48 -7.62
CA SER A 82 0.40 -0.45 -8.83
C SER A 82 1.19 -0.10 -10.10
N LYS A 83 2.13 0.83 -9.99
CA LYS A 83 3.01 1.26 -11.10
C LYS A 83 3.99 0.14 -11.46
N ALA A 84 4.60 -0.50 -10.45
CA ALA A 84 5.53 -1.61 -10.67
C ALA A 84 4.83 -2.82 -11.32
N ILE A 85 3.60 -3.14 -10.92
CA ILE A 85 2.76 -4.18 -11.54
C ILE A 85 2.42 -3.82 -12.99
N ALA A 86 2.17 -2.53 -13.27
CA ALA A 86 1.91 -2.05 -14.62
C ALA A 86 3.12 -2.19 -15.55
N ASP A 87 4.34 -2.06 -15.02
CA ASP A 87 5.58 -2.22 -15.78
C ASP A 87 5.93 -3.69 -16.04
N SER A 88 5.88 -4.54 -15.00
CA SER A 88 5.97 -5.99 -15.16
C SER A 88 5.53 -6.75 -13.91
N CYS A 89 5.06 -7.98 -14.10
CA CYS A 89 4.65 -8.85 -13.00
C CYS A 89 5.78 -9.14 -12.00
N LYS A 90 7.01 -9.31 -12.49
CA LYS A 90 8.20 -9.55 -11.65
C LYS A 90 8.56 -8.32 -10.80
N SER A 91 8.42 -7.12 -11.37
CA SER A 91 8.65 -5.87 -10.64
C SER A 91 7.55 -5.63 -9.59
N GLY A 92 6.31 -5.95 -9.94
CA GLY A 92 5.18 -5.95 -9.01
C GLY A 92 5.40 -6.90 -7.81
N GLU A 93 5.81 -8.14 -8.07
CA GLU A 93 6.11 -9.12 -7.02
C GLU A 93 7.23 -8.64 -6.08
N LEU A 94 8.32 -8.09 -6.64
CA LEU A 94 9.42 -7.52 -5.87
C LEU A 94 8.96 -6.34 -5.00
N CYS A 95 8.11 -5.47 -5.54
CA CYS A 95 7.57 -4.33 -4.79
C CYS A 95 6.73 -4.81 -3.60
N ILE A 96 5.80 -5.74 -3.83
CA ILE A 96 4.97 -6.33 -2.78
C ILE A 96 5.85 -6.98 -1.71
N LYS A 97 6.82 -7.81 -2.10
CA LYS A 97 7.76 -8.47 -1.17
C LYS A 97 8.56 -7.48 -0.33
N ASN A 98 8.97 -6.35 -0.91
CA ASN A 98 9.68 -5.31 -0.17
C ASN A 98 8.76 -4.57 0.81
N GLN A 99 7.52 -4.27 0.43
CA GLN A 99 6.53 -3.64 1.31
C GLN A 99 6.07 -4.56 2.45
N THR A 100 6.08 -5.87 2.24
CA THR A 100 5.76 -6.87 3.28
C THR A 100 6.98 -7.37 4.05
N LYS A 101 8.19 -6.87 3.76
CA LYS A 101 9.43 -7.37 4.37
C LYS A 101 9.41 -7.09 5.87
N GLY A 102 9.36 -8.15 6.69
CA GLY A 102 9.27 -8.05 8.15
C GLY A 102 7.85 -8.06 8.74
N LEU A 103 6.81 -8.13 7.90
CA LEU A 103 5.44 -8.43 8.31
C LEU A 103 5.14 -9.94 8.34
N PHE A 104 5.96 -10.73 7.65
CA PHE A 104 5.93 -12.19 7.58
C PHE A 104 7.36 -12.74 7.56
#